data_AF-A0A2W1AST4-F1
#
_entry.id   AF-A0A2W1AST4-F1
#
_cell.length_a   1.000
_cell.length_b   1.000
_cell.length_c   1.000
_cell.angle_alpha   90.00
_cell.angle_beta   90.00
_cell.angle_gamma   90.00
#
_symmetry.space_group_name_H-M   'P 1'
#
loop_
_entity.id
_entity.type
_entity.pdbx_description
1 polymer ?
#
loop_
_entity_poly.entity_id
_entity_poly.type
_entity_poly.pdbx_seq_one_letter_code
_entity_poly.pdbx_strand_id
1 'polypeptide(L)'
;MVIAEDVFSANLPVLRATEDGSFDMSNAVSQAVGQQRAIGTWIIITILTFGVAAIVWTYKTHLELFNYRGQGIGGMLGAVIYIFAGFLTFFLVPNEVIKLYEEDGRAAPFTWKIGLWFLLPLIGGFIWFNSVQGALNEFWGSKGAAAP
;
A
#
# COMPACT_ATOMS: atom_id res chain seq x y z
N MET A 1 6.80 20.73 6.93
CA MET A 1 5.50 20.92 6.28
C MET A 1 5.33 20.06 5.01
N VAL A 2 6.38 19.41 4.49
CA VAL A 2 6.28 18.45 3.37
C VAL A 2 5.74 17.06 3.80
N ILE A 3 6.08 16.61 5.02
CA ILE A 3 5.73 15.26 5.50
C ILE A 3 4.21 15.04 5.69
N ALA A 4 3.44 16.09 5.96
CA ALA A 4 1.98 15.97 6.10
C ALA A 4 1.28 15.73 4.75
N GLU A 5 1.80 16.34 3.67
CA GLU A 5 1.22 16.22 2.33
C GLU A 5 1.42 14.82 1.76
N ASP A 6 2.60 14.21 1.93
CA ASP A 6 2.83 12.80 1.51
C ASP A 6 2.02 11.79 2.32
N VAL A 7 1.77 12.08 3.61
CA VAL A 7 0.93 11.24 4.47
C VAL A 7 -0.55 11.32 4.07
N PHE A 8 -1.03 12.43 3.51
CA PHE A 8 -2.43 12.59 3.07
C PHE A 8 -2.66 12.46 1.55
N SER A 9 -1.60 12.51 0.75
CA SER A 9 -1.63 12.30 -0.70
C SER A 9 -1.97 10.84 -1.00
N ALA A 10 -3.21 10.59 -1.40
CA ALA A 10 -3.54 9.46 -2.24
C ALA A 10 -3.66 10.04 -3.66
N ASN A 11 -2.90 9.51 -4.62
CA ASN A 11 -3.18 9.73 -6.04
C ASN A 11 -4.49 9.01 -6.36
N LEU A 12 -5.59 9.58 -5.89
CA LEU A 12 -6.91 9.16 -6.30
C LEU A 12 -6.99 9.47 -7.79
N PRO A 13 -7.52 8.56 -8.63
CA PRO A 13 -7.94 8.92 -9.97
C PRO A 13 -9.08 9.94 -9.82
N VAL A 14 -8.73 11.20 -9.65
CA VAL A 14 -9.68 12.30 -9.70
C VAL A 14 -10.03 12.43 -11.17
N LEU A 15 -11.29 12.17 -11.51
CA LEU A 15 -11.85 12.55 -12.80
C LEU A 15 -11.60 14.05 -12.98
N ARG A 16 -10.55 14.40 -13.73
CA ARG A 16 -10.27 15.79 -14.10
C ARG A 16 -11.23 16.12 -15.23
N ALA A 17 -12.20 16.97 -14.95
CA ALA A 17 -12.96 17.63 -16.01
C ALA A 17 -11.95 18.45 -16.81
N THR A 18 -11.84 18.16 -18.11
CA THR A 18 -11.09 19.01 -19.03
C THR A 18 -11.84 20.34 -19.18
N GLU A 19 -11.15 21.39 -19.64
CA GLU A 19 -11.71 22.74 -19.77
C GLU A 19 -12.95 22.81 -20.69
N ASP A 20 -13.17 21.77 -21.51
CA ASP A 20 -14.31 21.60 -22.42
C ASP A 20 -15.49 20.80 -21.82
N GLY A 21 -15.41 20.39 -20.55
CA GLY A 21 -16.45 19.64 -19.86
C GLY A 21 -16.52 18.16 -20.23
N SER A 22 -15.57 17.64 -21.00
CA SER A 22 -15.43 16.20 -21.22
C SER A 22 -14.70 15.55 -20.03
N PHE A 23 -14.98 14.27 -19.79
CA PHE A 23 -14.18 13.47 -18.87
C PHE A 23 -13.09 12.79 -19.68
N ASP A 24 -11.84 13.19 -19.46
CA ASP A 24 -10.70 12.56 -20.13
C ASP A 24 -10.54 11.11 -19.64
N MET A 25 -11.10 10.16 -20.40
CA MET A 25 -10.93 8.74 -20.15
C MET A 25 -9.56 8.20 -20.58
N SER A 26 -8.73 8.98 -21.30
CA SER A 26 -7.42 8.50 -21.75
C SER A 26 -6.46 8.27 -20.58
N ASN A 27 -6.59 9.05 -19.51
CA ASN A 27 -5.87 8.88 -18.26
C ASN A 27 -6.57 7.92 -17.27
N ALA A 28 -7.84 7.57 -17.51
CA ALA A 28 -8.58 6.62 -16.66
C ALA A 28 -8.18 5.15 -16.90
N VAL A 29 -7.55 4.85 -18.06
CA VAL A 29 -7.11 3.50 -18.44
C VAL A 29 -5.67 3.20 -18.00
N SER A 30 -4.88 4.21 -17.60
CA SER A 30 -3.64 3.96 -16.87
C SER A 30 -4.02 3.50 -15.46
N GLN A 31 -3.97 2.18 -15.21
CA GLN A 31 -4.11 1.61 -13.86
C GLN A 31 -3.35 2.49 -12.87
N ALA A 32 -4.04 3.03 -11.86
CA ALA A 32 -3.44 4.01 -10.96
C ALA A 32 -2.23 3.37 -10.25
N VAL A 33 -1.03 3.73 -10.69
CA VAL A 33 0.22 3.23 -10.14
C VAL A 33 0.37 3.79 -8.72
N GLY A 34 0.62 2.91 -7.75
CA GLY A 34 0.83 3.29 -6.35
C GLY A 34 2.14 4.05 -6.13
N GLN A 35 2.32 4.56 -4.92
CA GLN A 35 3.50 5.34 -4.56
C GLN A 35 4.58 4.47 -3.89
N GLN A 36 5.85 4.70 -4.23
CA GLN A 36 6.96 4.17 -3.44
C GLN A 36 7.06 4.94 -2.12
N ARG A 37 7.45 4.24 -1.05
CA ARG A 37 7.48 4.80 0.31
C ARG A 37 8.81 4.51 1.00
N ALA A 38 9.37 5.54 1.65
CA ALA A 38 10.56 5.38 2.48
C ALA A 38 10.25 4.56 3.75
N ILE A 39 10.80 3.34 3.81
CA ILE A 39 10.53 2.36 4.87
C ILE A 39 10.91 2.90 6.25
N GLY A 40 12.10 3.52 6.36
CA GLY A 40 12.60 4.08 7.62
C GLY A 40 11.73 5.22 8.16
N THR A 41 11.25 6.11 7.27
CA THR A 41 10.38 7.24 7.63
C THR A 41 9.06 6.75 8.20
N TRP A 42 8.44 5.75 7.58
CA TRP A 42 7.17 5.19 8.05
C TRP A 42 7.31 4.46 9.38
N ILE A 43 8.43 3.76 9.63
CA ILE A 43 8.71 3.13 10.92
C ILE A 43 8.76 4.20 12.03
N ILE A 44 9.53 5.27 11.82
CA ILE A 44 9.68 6.36 12.80
C ILE A 44 8.32 7.01 13.08
N ILE A 45 7.55 7.36 12.04
CA ILE A 45 6.24 7.99 12.20
C ILE A 45 5.26 7.04 12.91
N THR A 46 5.30 5.75 12.61
CA THR A 46 4.42 4.76 13.27
C THR A 46 4.70 4.67 14.77
N ILE A 47 5.98 4.69 15.15
CA ILE A 47 6.39 4.71 16.57
C ILE A 47 5.95 6.02 17.24
N LEU A 48 6.21 7.17 16.61
CA LEU A 48 5.86 8.49 17.16
C LEU A 48 4.35 8.70 17.29
N THR A 49 3.55 8.08 16.42
CA THR A 49 2.08 8.18 16.41
C THR A 49 1.39 7.05 17.16
N PHE A 50 2.13 6.23 17.91
CA PHE A 50 1.60 5.06 18.62
C PHE A 50 0.72 4.14 17.73
N GLY A 51 1.10 3.96 16.47
CA GLY A 51 0.39 3.08 15.54
C GLY A 51 -0.74 3.73 14.73
N VAL A 52 -1.10 5.00 14.97
CA VAL A 52 -2.13 5.69 14.16
C VAL A 52 -1.73 5.76 12.68
N ALA A 53 -0.44 6.00 12.39
CA ALA A 53 0.04 6.00 11.01
C ALA A 53 -0.09 4.62 10.34
N ALA A 54 -0.01 3.51 11.10
CA ALA A 54 -0.19 2.18 10.52
C ALA A 54 -1.61 1.97 9.94
N ILE A 55 -2.63 2.58 10.56
CA ILE A 55 -4.02 2.57 10.03
C ILE A 55 -4.07 3.26 8.67
N VAL A 56 -3.46 4.44 8.56
CA VAL A 56 -3.39 5.22 7.31
C VAL A 56 -2.62 4.46 6.24
N TRP A 57 -1.52 3.82 6.63
CA TRP A 57 -0.74 2.97 5.73
C TRP A 57 -1.57 1.81 5.18
N THR A 58 -2.28 1.08 6.04
CA THR A 58 -3.13 -0.05 5.63
C THR A 58 -4.24 0.41 4.70
N TYR A 59 -4.90 1.54 5.00
CA TYR A 59 -5.89 2.15 4.12
C TYR A 59 -5.31 2.41 2.72
N LYS A 60 -4.15 3.08 2.64
CA LYS A 60 -3.53 3.45 1.37
C LYS A 60 -3.10 2.22 0.57
N THR A 61 -2.44 1.26 1.21
CA THR A 61 -1.98 0.04 0.54
C THR A 61 -3.15 -0.72 -0.09
N HIS A 62 -4.23 -0.96 0.64
CA HIS A 62 -5.40 -1.64 0.09
C HIS A 62 -6.12 -0.82 -1.00
N LEU A 63 -6.12 0.51 -0.90
CA LEU A 63 -6.69 1.38 -1.92
C LEU A 63 -5.90 1.35 -3.23
N GLU A 64 -4.56 1.40 -3.15
CA GLU A 64 -3.68 1.33 -4.33
C GLU A 64 -3.77 -0.03 -5.01
N LEU A 65 -3.73 -1.10 -4.23
CA LEU A 65 -3.91 -2.46 -4.73
C LEU A 65 -5.26 -2.63 -5.43
N PHE A 66 -6.33 -2.08 -4.84
CA PHE A 66 -7.66 -2.11 -5.43
C PHE A 66 -7.75 -1.27 -6.71
N ASN A 67 -7.22 -0.04 -6.72
CA ASN A 67 -7.26 0.83 -7.90
C ASN A 67 -6.44 0.25 -9.07
N TYR A 68 -5.36 -0.47 -8.78
CA TYR A 68 -4.53 -1.10 -9.79
C TYR A 68 -5.14 -2.41 -10.32
N ARG A 69 -5.62 -3.29 -9.42
CA ARG A 69 -6.13 -4.62 -9.79
C ARG A 69 -7.62 -4.64 -10.15
N GLY A 70 -8.38 -3.64 -9.71
CA GLY A 70 -9.85 -3.66 -9.73
C GLY A 70 -10.49 -4.74 -8.85
N GLN A 71 -9.68 -5.48 -8.07
CA GLN A 71 -10.09 -6.58 -7.20
C GLN A 71 -9.29 -6.53 -5.89
N GLY A 72 -9.91 -6.83 -4.75
CA GLY A 72 -9.25 -6.82 -3.43
C GLY A 72 -10.14 -6.27 -2.32
N ILE A 73 -9.57 -6.11 -1.12
CA ILE A 73 -10.29 -5.63 0.07
C ILE A 73 -10.69 -4.15 -0.09
N GLY A 74 -9.84 -3.34 -0.74
CA GLY A 74 -10.07 -1.89 -0.88
C GLY A 74 -9.73 -1.12 0.40
N GLY A 75 -9.39 0.17 0.24
CA GLY A 75 -8.82 0.98 1.33
C GLY A 75 -9.69 1.07 2.58
N MET A 76 -10.98 1.37 2.40
CA MET A 76 -11.91 1.56 3.51
C MET A 76 -12.14 0.28 4.31
N LEU A 77 -12.35 -0.85 3.63
CA LEU A 77 -12.53 -2.14 4.29
C LEU A 77 -11.23 -2.59 4.96
N GLY A 78 -10.08 -2.31 4.36
CA GLY A 78 -8.76 -2.55 4.96
C GLY A 78 -8.56 -1.80 6.27
N ALA A 79 -8.96 -0.52 6.33
CA ALA A 79 -8.89 0.28 7.55
C ALA A 79 -9.81 -0.26 8.67
N VAL A 80 -11.04 -0.65 8.31
CA VAL A 80 -11.99 -1.25 9.26
C VAL A 80 -11.43 -2.57 9.81
N ILE A 81 -10.88 -3.43 8.95
CA ILE A 81 -10.23 -4.68 9.38
C ILE A 81 -9.07 -4.38 10.30
N TYR A 82 -8.24 -3.37 10.01
CA TYR A 82 -7.11 -3.03 10.88
C TYR A 82 -7.56 -2.64 12.29
N ILE A 83 -8.63 -1.85 12.41
CA ILE A 83 -9.16 -1.38 13.70
C ILE A 83 -9.71 -2.54 14.55
N PHE A 84 -10.49 -3.44 13.93
CA PHE A 84 -11.16 -4.52 14.66
C PHE A 84 -10.37 -5.82 14.74
N ALA A 85 -9.48 -6.05 13.77
CA ALA A 85 -8.74 -7.29 13.59
C ALA A 85 -7.36 -7.02 12.97
N GLY A 86 -6.60 -6.06 13.51
CA GLY A 86 -5.28 -5.66 13.00
C GLY A 86 -4.26 -6.81 12.90
N PHE A 87 -4.43 -7.87 13.68
CA PHE A 87 -3.61 -9.08 13.53
C PHE A 87 -3.83 -9.78 12.18
N LEU A 88 -5.03 -9.71 11.58
CA LEU A 88 -5.31 -10.26 10.26
C LEU A 88 -4.58 -9.49 9.15
N THR A 89 -4.35 -8.18 9.34
CA THR A 89 -3.61 -7.36 8.35
C THR A 89 -2.22 -7.91 8.08
N PHE A 90 -1.57 -8.53 9.08
CA PHE A 90 -0.28 -9.20 8.91
C PHE A 90 -0.30 -10.34 7.89
N PHE A 91 -1.47 -10.94 7.63
CA PHE A 91 -1.65 -11.99 6.62
C PHE A 91 -2.31 -11.47 5.35
N LEU A 92 -3.27 -10.54 5.49
CA LEU A 92 -4.03 -10.02 4.36
C LEU A 92 -3.17 -9.19 3.40
N VAL A 93 -2.35 -8.28 3.91
CA VAL A 93 -1.52 -7.42 3.04
C VAL A 93 -0.48 -8.24 2.27
N PRO A 94 0.31 -9.14 2.88
CA PRO A 94 1.25 -9.97 2.12
C PRO A 94 0.55 -10.83 1.08
N ASN A 95 -0.64 -11.36 1.38
CA ASN A 95 -1.40 -12.16 0.43
C ASN A 95 -1.87 -11.34 -0.79
N GLU A 96 -2.28 -10.09 -0.60
CA GLU A 96 -2.60 -9.20 -1.73
C GLU A 96 -1.36 -8.85 -2.55
N VAL A 97 -0.20 -8.63 -1.91
CA VAL A 97 1.07 -8.38 -2.61
C VAL A 97 1.55 -9.62 -3.38
N ILE A 98 1.41 -10.82 -2.82
CA ILE A 98 1.76 -12.06 -3.52
C ILE A 98 0.90 -12.20 -4.78
N LYS A 99 -0.42 -12.04 -4.66
CA LYS A 99 -1.34 -12.08 -5.81
C LYS A 99 -1.01 -11.02 -6.86
N LEU A 100 -0.63 -9.82 -6.42
CA LEU A 100 -0.20 -8.74 -7.31
C LEU A 100 1.02 -9.16 -8.15
N TYR A 101 2.01 -9.82 -7.54
CA TYR A 101 3.17 -10.34 -8.26
C TYR A 101 2.80 -11.50 -9.20
N GLU A 102 1.96 -12.44 -8.74
CA GLU A 102 1.50 -13.59 -9.53
C GLU A 102 0.73 -13.16 -10.78
N GLU A 103 -0.15 -12.17 -10.67
CA GLU A 103 -0.90 -11.59 -11.79
C GLU A 103 0.00 -10.87 -12.79
N ASP A 104 1.13 -10.33 -12.32
CA ASP A 104 2.17 -9.72 -13.14
C ASP A 104 3.16 -10.73 -13.73
N GLY A 105 2.92 -12.03 -13.52
CA GLY A 105 3.79 -13.12 -14.00
C GLY A 105 5.12 -13.21 -13.27
N ARG A 106 5.26 -12.58 -12.09
CA ARG A 106 6.48 -12.57 -11.28
C ARG A 106 6.31 -13.41 -10.02
N ALA A 107 7.41 -14.00 -9.56
CA ALA A 107 7.43 -14.65 -8.25
C ALA A 107 7.54 -13.57 -7.15
N ALA A 108 6.68 -13.65 -6.14
CA ALA A 108 6.76 -12.77 -4.98
C ALA A 108 8.05 -13.03 -4.18
N PRO A 109 8.69 -11.99 -3.60
CA PRO A 109 9.95 -12.14 -2.84
C PRO A 109 9.77 -12.82 -1.48
N PHE A 110 8.53 -13.04 -1.06
CA PHE A 110 8.19 -13.71 0.19
C PHE A 110 6.95 -14.59 0.02
N THR A 111 6.69 -15.43 1.03
CA THR A 111 5.49 -16.27 1.12
C THR A 111 4.57 -15.78 2.23
N TRP A 112 3.38 -16.37 2.34
CA TRP A 112 2.41 -16.09 3.40
C TRP A 112 2.98 -16.21 4.83
N LYS A 113 4.09 -16.96 5.00
CA LYS A 113 4.80 -17.12 6.28
C LYS A 113 5.34 -15.81 6.83
N ILE A 114 5.53 -14.78 5.99
CA ILE A 114 5.95 -13.47 6.50
C ILE A 114 4.95 -12.94 7.53
N GLY A 115 3.66 -13.26 7.39
CA GLY A 115 2.64 -12.86 8.36
C GLY A 115 2.87 -13.39 9.76
N LEU A 116 3.58 -14.51 9.95
CA LEU A 116 3.87 -15.09 11.27
C LEU A 116 4.81 -14.22 12.13
N TRP A 117 5.53 -13.27 11.54
CA TRP A 117 6.42 -12.38 12.28
C TRP A 117 5.69 -11.48 13.28
N PHE A 118 4.36 -11.34 13.21
CA PHE A 118 3.58 -10.61 14.23
C PHE A 118 3.75 -11.18 15.65
N LEU A 119 4.12 -12.46 15.80
CA LEU A 119 4.42 -13.11 17.08
C LEU A 119 5.60 -12.48 17.82
N LEU A 120 6.48 -11.80 17.08
CA LEU A 120 7.61 -11.03 17.62
C LEU A 120 7.35 -9.54 17.35
N PRO A 121 6.57 -8.84 18.21
CA PRO A 121 5.98 -7.55 17.86
C PRO A 121 6.99 -6.46 17.47
N LEU A 122 8.17 -6.42 18.10
CA LEU A 122 9.20 -5.45 17.76
C LEU A 122 10.02 -5.86 16.53
N ILE A 123 10.76 -6.97 16.63
CA ILE A 123 11.68 -7.43 15.58
C ILE A 123 10.91 -7.94 14.37
N GLY A 124 9.88 -8.73 14.60
CA GLY A 124 9.04 -9.27 13.55
C GLY A 124 8.18 -8.21 12.87
N GLY A 125 7.68 -7.21 13.61
CA GLY A 125 7.04 -6.05 13.00
C GLY A 125 7.96 -5.31 12.02
N PHE A 126 9.24 -5.13 12.40
CA PHE A 126 10.26 -4.53 11.54
C PHE A 126 10.54 -5.36 10.28
N ILE A 127 10.77 -6.67 10.43
CA ILE A 127 11.03 -7.57 9.29
C ILE A 127 9.82 -7.61 8.35
N TRP A 128 8.62 -7.77 8.91
CA TRP A 128 7.38 -7.81 8.15
C TRP A 128 7.20 -6.54 7.32
N PHE A 129 7.32 -5.37 7.96
CA PHE A 129 7.11 -4.09 7.28
C PHE A 129 8.16 -3.86 6.19
N ASN A 130 9.42 -4.16 6.47
CA ASN A 130 10.50 -4.01 5.50
C ASN A 130 10.31 -4.94 4.28
N SER A 131 9.91 -6.19 4.49
CA SER A 131 9.63 -7.12 3.40
C SER A 131 8.44 -6.69 2.54
N VAL A 132 7.33 -6.32 3.18
CA VAL A 132 6.10 -5.93 2.48
C VAL A 132 6.29 -4.61 1.73
N GLN A 133 6.88 -3.59 2.38
CA GLN A 133 7.16 -2.32 1.71
C GLN A 133 8.26 -2.43 0.66
N GLY A 134 9.29 -3.23 0.89
CA GLY A 134 10.33 -3.50 -0.11
C GLY A 134 9.73 -4.05 -1.40
N ALA A 135 8.88 -5.06 -1.30
CA ALA A 135 8.19 -5.63 -2.45
C ALA A 135 7.23 -4.64 -3.13
N LEU A 136 6.46 -3.88 -2.35
CA LEU A 136 5.58 -2.85 -2.93
C LEU A 136 6.38 -1.78 -3.67
N ASN A 137 7.50 -1.31 -3.10
CA ASN A 137 8.35 -0.31 -3.75
C ASN A 137 8.99 -0.85 -5.03
N GLU A 138 9.50 -2.08 -5.02
CA GLU A 138 10.05 -2.73 -6.21
C GLU A 138 8.96 -2.90 -7.30
N PHE A 139 7.78 -3.35 -6.90
CA PHE A 139 6.64 -3.48 -7.80
C PHE A 139 6.27 -2.14 -8.42
N TRP A 140 6.04 -1.11 -7.61
CA TRP A 140 5.67 0.21 -8.11
C TRP A 140 6.77 0.85 -8.93
N GLY A 141 8.05 0.66 -8.56
CA GLY A 141 9.19 1.08 -9.36
C GLY A 141 9.22 0.44 -10.74
N SER A 142 8.89 -0.86 -10.84
CA SER A 142 8.77 -1.53 -12.14
C SER A 142 7.59 -1.02 -12.99
N LYS A 143 6.62 -0.35 -12.39
CA LYS A 143 5.47 0.29 -13.06
C LYS A 143 5.67 1.80 -13.31
N GLY A 144 6.87 2.33 -13.02
CA GLY A 144 7.22 3.72 -13.27
C GLY A 144 6.91 4.70 -12.14
N ALA A 145 6.60 4.23 -10.93
CA ALA A 145 6.44 5.10 -9.78
C ALA A 145 7.77 5.79 -9.41
N ALA A 146 7.70 7.06 -9.02
CA ALA A 146 8.87 7.82 -8.56
C ALA A 146 9.51 7.15 -7.33
N ALA A 147 10.84 7.19 -7.26
CA ALA A 147 11.58 6.70 -6.10
C ALA A 147 11.25 7.55 -4.85
N PRO A 148 11.26 6.93 -3.65
CA PRO A 148 10.93 7.58 -2.40
C PRO A 148 12.05 8.49 -1.88
#